data_AF-A0A2G9U9Z4-F1
#
_entry.id   AF-A0A2G9U9Z4-F1
#
_cell.length_a   1.000
_cell.length_b   1.000
_cell.length_c   1.000
_cell.angle_alpha   90.00
_cell.angle_beta   90.00
_cell.angle_gamma   90.00
#
_symmetry.space_group_name_H-M   'P 1'
#
loop_
_entity.id
_entity.type
_entity.pdbx_description
1 polymer ?
#
loop_
_entity_poly.entity_id
_entity_poly.type
_entity_poly.pdbx_seq_one_letter_code
_entity_poly.pdbx_strand_id
1 'polypeptide(L)'
;MGSKIYTIPVRKIESVRVRMIRDGTWGEYLEKKNAMRAKLALNGDIHSQQFRLSAQLRPRDMGAEMPSYHDLFALVHDYDDNEYLGDITIGTPQQRFMYGTGSAKGFFGNDTVRFGAETESQLVVPGTVFGQAETIADFFADNPIDGILGLGFRGLAVKKVNPPFQRAVDLGLVDPVFTVHMKKLGDLAKGAYGGVYTYGGLDKENCGEVIAYENLTAALYWQFRLKEVSAGYVNLKKGWEVISDTGTSWNGVPTAIASLVADAFGAR
;
A
#
# COMPACT_ATOMS: atom_id res chain seq x y z
N MET A 1 7.94 17.81 27.48
CA MET A 1 7.68 16.35 27.55
C MET A 1 7.82 15.82 26.14
N GLY A 2 8.65 14.81 25.91
CA GLY A 2 8.79 14.22 24.57
C GLY A 2 7.49 13.49 24.17
N SER A 3 7.16 13.52 22.88
CA SER A 3 6.02 12.80 22.33
C SER A 3 6.16 11.29 22.58
N LYS A 4 5.04 10.60 22.84
CA LYS A 4 5.04 9.16 23.08
C LYS A 4 5.31 8.41 21.78
N ILE A 5 6.07 7.32 21.89
CA ILE A 5 6.37 6.40 20.79
C ILE A 5 5.60 5.11 21.02
N TYR A 6 4.98 4.58 19.98
CA TYR A 6 4.18 3.35 20.01
C TYR A 6 4.73 2.36 18.99
N THR A 7 4.90 1.11 19.39
CA THR A 7 5.46 0.04 18.53
C THR A 7 4.46 -1.09 18.39
N ILE A 8 4.03 -1.37 17.17
CA ILE A 8 3.03 -2.39 16.85
C ILE A 8 3.71 -3.50 16.06
N PRO A 9 3.87 -4.71 16.63
CA PRO A 9 4.48 -5.81 15.91
C PRO A 9 3.59 -6.26 14.76
N VAL A 10 4.21 -6.78 13.71
CA VAL A 10 3.50 -7.48 12.63
C VAL A 10 3.92 -8.94 12.60
N ARG A 11 2.97 -9.82 12.26
CA ARG A 11 3.20 -11.26 12.12
C ARG A 11 3.20 -11.67 10.66
N LYS A 12 4.09 -12.59 10.29
CA LYS A 12 4.11 -13.21 8.96
C LYS A 12 2.86 -14.05 8.78
N ILE A 13 2.22 -13.92 7.64
CA ILE A 13 1.12 -14.76 7.18
C ILE A 13 1.53 -15.50 5.91
N GLU A 14 0.81 -16.58 5.64
CA GLU A 14 0.83 -17.22 4.33
C GLU A 14 -0.06 -16.40 3.39
N SER A 15 0.53 -15.88 2.30
CA SER A 15 -0.21 -15.15 1.28
C SER A 15 -1.11 -16.08 0.45
N VAL A 16 -2.14 -15.53 -0.17
CA VAL A 16 -3.05 -16.28 -1.05
C VAL A 16 -2.28 -16.86 -2.22
N ARG A 17 -1.31 -16.12 -2.77
CA ARG A 17 -0.39 -16.59 -3.81
C ARG A 17 0.39 -17.83 -3.37
N VAL A 18 1.06 -17.78 -2.20
CA VAL A 18 1.85 -18.93 -1.70
C VAL A 18 0.97 -20.15 -1.49
N ARG A 19 -0.25 -19.95 -0.94
CA ARG A 19 -1.25 -21.00 -0.79
C ARG A 19 -1.62 -21.61 -2.15
N MET A 20 -1.98 -20.79 -3.14
CA MET A 20 -2.36 -21.25 -4.48
C MET A 20 -1.21 -21.94 -5.22
N ILE A 21 0.04 -21.52 -5.01
CA ILE A 21 1.21 -22.21 -5.58
C ILE A 21 1.35 -23.60 -4.98
N ARG A 22 1.26 -23.72 -3.64
CA ARG A 22 1.30 -25.02 -2.96
C ARG A 22 0.17 -25.93 -3.43
N ASP A 23 -1.03 -25.39 -3.57
CA ASP A 23 -2.23 -26.15 -3.89
C ASP A 23 -2.36 -26.41 -5.42
N GLY A 24 -1.43 -25.89 -6.23
CA GLY A 24 -1.39 -26.08 -7.69
C GLY A 24 -2.41 -25.25 -8.48
N THR A 25 -3.12 -24.32 -7.84
CA THR A 25 -4.22 -23.54 -8.44
C THR A 25 -3.79 -22.18 -8.98
N TRP A 26 -2.53 -21.77 -8.75
CA TRP A 26 -2.02 -20.45 -9.15
C TRP A 26 -2.07 -20.19 -10.66
N GLY A 27 -1.78 -21.19 -11.49
CA GLY A 27 -1.81 -21.06 -12.95
C GLY A 27 -3.21 -20.71 -13.47
N GLU A 28 -4.22 -21.47 -13.03
CA GLU A 28 -5.62 -21.22 -13.39
C GLU A 28 -6.12 -19.85 -12.90
N TYR A 29 -5.68 -19.44 -11.70
CA TYR A 29 -5.99 -18.14 -11.15
C TYR A 29 -5.44 -17.01 -12.04
N LEU A 30 -4.18 -17.11 -12.48
CA LEU A 30 -3.56 -16.14 -13.38
C LEU A 30 -4.29 -16.04 -14.73
N GLU A 31 -4.68 -17.17 -15.33
CA GLU A 31 -5.44 -17.17 -16.58
C GLU A 31 -6.77 -16.44 -16.43
N LYS A 32 -7.53 -16.73 -15.36
CA LYS A 32 -8.80 -16.04 -15.06
C LYS A 32 -8.59 -14.55 -14.83
N LYS A 33 -7.56 -14.16 -14.08
CA LYS A 33 -7.21 -12.75 -13.80
C LYS A 33 -6.84 -12.00 -15.09
N ASN A 34 -6.04 -12.61 -15.96
CA ASN A 34 -5.66 -12.03 -17.24
C ASN A 34 -6.86 -11.91 -18.19
N ALA A 35 -7.75 -12.91 -18.23
CA ALA A 35 -8.99 -12.84 -19.01
C ALA A 35 -9.94 -11.74 -18.49
N MET A 36 -10.04 -11.56 -17.16
CA MET A 36 -10.82 -10.47 -16.56
C MET A 36 -10.23 -9.10 -16.90
N ARG A 37 -8.90 -8.93 -16.81
CA ARG A 37 -8.20 -7.70 -17.20
C ARG A 37 -8.44 -7.36 -18.67
N ALA A 38 -8.37 -8.35 -19.55
CA ALA A 38 -8.66 -8.16 -20.98
C ALA A 38 -10.11 -7.71 -21.22
N LYS A 39 -11.09 -8.31 -20.52
CA LYS A 39 -12.50 -7.89 -20.61
C LYS A 39 -12.74 -6.48 -20.08
N LEU A 40 -12.13 -6.11 -18.96
CA LEU A 40 -12.22 -4.75 -18.40
C LEU A 40 -11.60 -3.70 -19.32
N ALA A 41 -10.49 -4.05 -20.00
CA ALA A 41 -9.86 -3.18 -20.99
C ALA A 41 -10.73 -2.97 -22.24
N LEU A 42 -11.45 -4.01 -22.68
CA LEU A 42 -12.35 -3.94 -23.84
C LEU A 42 -13.65 -3.17 -23.59
N ASN A 43 -14.18 -3.20 -22.36
CA ASN A 43 -15.47 -2.59 -22.04
C ASN A 43 -15.39 -1.10 -21.67
N GLY A 44 -14.20 -0.47 -21.72
CA GLY A 44 -14.03 0.92 -21.30
C GLY A 44 -14.30 1.18 -19.80
N ASP A 45 -14.50 0.11 -19.03
CA ASP A 45 -14.89 0.15 -17.60
C ASP A 45 -13.68 0.34 -16.66
N ILE A 46 -12.53 0.71 -17.24
CA ILE A 46 -11.34 1.19 -16.54
C ILE A 46 -11.67 2.47 -15.73
N HIS A 47 -12.73 3.20 -16.10
CA HIS A 47 -13.10 4.49 -15.50
C HIS A 47 -13.54 4.43 -14.03
N SER A 48 -13.98 3.28 -13.49
CA SER A 48 -14.34 3.18 -12.07
C SER A 48 -13.14 2.97 -11.12
N GLN A 49 -12.00 2.54 -11.67
CA GLN A 49 -10.72 2.45 -10.94
C GLN A 49 -9.87 3.73 -11.08
N GLN A 50 -10.33 4.66 -11.91
CA GLN A 50 -9.63 5.88 -12.30
C GLN A 50 -9.98 7.10 -11.43
N PHE A 51 -10.41 6.92 -10.17
CA PHE A 51 -10.81 8.05 -9.32
C PHE A 51 -9.60 8.97 -9.00
N ARG A 52 -9.39 9.92 -9.92
CA ARG A 52 -8.58 11.15 -9.85
C ARG A 52 -7.06 10.99 -9.88
N LEU A 53 -6.52 10.53 -11.01
CA LEU A 53 -5.17 10.90 -11.48
C LEU A 53 -5.24 12.12 -12.43
N SER A 54 -6.08 13.10 -12.08
CA SER A 54 -6.17 14.41 -12.74
C SER A 54 -6.02 15.52 -11.70
N ALA A 55 -4.87 15.57 -11.04
CA ALA A 55 -4.30 16.85 -10.65
C ALA A 55 -3.40 17.28 -11.82
N GLN A 56 -3.91 18.23 -12.58
CA GLN A 56 -3.36 18.82 -13.80
C GLN A 56 -1.88 19.23 -13.64
N LEU A 57 -0.93 18.36 -14.01
CA LEU A 57 0.39 18.80 -14.44
C LEU A 57 0.30 18.99 -15.96
N ARG A 58 0.19 20.25 -16.40
CA ARG A 58 0.34 20.62 -17.81
C ARG A 58 1.84 20.70 -18.11
N PRO A 59 2.41 19.86 -18.99
CA PRO A 59 3.70 20.15 -19.57
C PRO A 59 3.48 21.25 -20.62
N ARG A 60 3.92 22.48 -20.33
CA ARG A 60 4.39 23.35 -21.40
C ARG A 60 5.78 22.82 -21.79
N ASP A 61 5.97 22.69 -23.09
CA ASP A 61 7.23 22.49 -23.78
C ASP A 61 7.81 21.06 -23.72
N MET A 62 7.36 20.22 -24.66
CA MET A 62 8.25 19.40 -25.49
C MET A 62 7.43 18.71 -26.60
N GLY A 63 7.78 19.00 -27.85
CA GLY A 63 7.20 18.37 -29.04
C GLY A 63 7.79 16.98 -29.32
N ALA A 64 7.11 16.31 -30.26
CA ALA A 64 7.32 14.96 -30.78
C ALA A 64 6.64 13.82 -30.00
N GLU A 65 5.69 13.20 -30.72
CA GLU A 65 4.89 12.00 -30.47
C GLU A 65 5.43 11.05 -29.38
N MET A 66 4.81 11.09 -28.19
CA MET A 66 4.92 10.03 -27.19
C MET A 66 3.73 9.05 -27.33
N PRO A 67 3.93 7.73 -27.13
CA PRO A 67 2.85 6.79 -26.93
C PRO A 67 1.92 7.27 -25.80
N SER A 68 0.64 7.02 -25.93
CA SER A 68 -0.38 7.54 -25.02
C SER A 68 -0.05 7.24 -23.55
N TYR A 69 -0.18 8.26 -22.70
CA TYR A 69 0.09 8.23 -21.25
C TYR A 69 -0.75 7.17 -20.48
N HIS A 70 -1.68 6.49 -21.14
CA HIS A 70 -2.48 5.40 -20.57
C HIS A 70 -1.66 4.15 -20.19
N ASP A 71 -0.44 3.98 -20.70
CA ASP A 71 0.39 2.80 -20.42
C ASP A 71 1.40 2.98 -19.26
N LEU A 72 1.46 4.16 -18.63
CA LEU A 72 2.49 4.48 -17.63
C LEU A 72 2.12 4.10 -16.19
N PHE A 73 0.87 3.71 -15.93
CA PHE A 73 0.43 3.25 -14.61
C PHE A 73 -0.19 1.87 -14.74
N ALA A 74 0.63 0.83 -14.53
CA ALA A 74 0.10 -0.48 -14.21
C ALA A 74 -0.61 -0.36 -12.86
N LEU A 75 -1.93 -0.54 -12.85
CA LEU A 75 -2.69 -0.71 -11.61
C LEU A 75 -2.17 -1.98 -10.91
N VAL A 76 -1.36 -1.78 -9.87
CA VAL A 76 -0.88 -2.87 -9.02
C VAL A 76 -2.02 -3.24 -8.07
N HIS A 77 -2.67 -4.35 -8.36
CA HIS A 77 -3.66 -4.99 -7.49
C HIS A 77 -3.07 -6.31 -6.99
N ASP A 78 -2.41 -6.26 -5.84
CA ASP A 78 -1.60 -7.35 -5.29
C ASP A 78 -1.96 -7.75 -3.85
N TYR A 79 -3.20 -7.46 -3.45
CA TYR A 79 -3.78 -7.96 -2.19
C TYR A 79 -3.67 -9.49 -2.02
N ASP A 80 -3.46 -10.23 -3.10
CA ASP A 80 -3.21 -11.68 -3.10
C ASP A 80 -1.86 -12.09 -2.47
N ASP A 81 -0.94 -11.13 -2.32
CA ASP A 81 0.42 -11.36 -1.84
C ASP A 81 0.75 -10.63 -0.52
N ASN A 82 -0.28 -10.25 0.24
CA ASN A 82 -0.11 -9.72 1.59
C ASN A 82 0.66 -10.73 2.47
N GLU A 83 1.75 -10.28 3.08
CA GLU A 83 2.63 -11.16 3.84
C GLU A 83 2.67 -10.87 5.35
N TYR A 84 2.28 -9.69 5.79
CA TYR A 84 2.41 -9.26 7.19
C TYR A 84 1.14 -8.60 7.70
N LEU A 85 0.71 -8.94 8.91
CA LEU A 85 -0.46 -8.37 9.58
C LEU A 85 -0.12 -7.74 10.91
N GLY A 86 -0.71 -6.58 11.19
CA GLY A 86 -0.75 -5.97 12.51
C GLY A 86 -2.20 -5.88 13.00
N ASP A 87 -2.40 -5.94 14.30
CA ASP A 87 -3.73 -5.89 14.90
C ASP A 87 -4.19 -4.43 15.10
N ILE A 88 -5.49 -4.17 14.88
CA ILE A 88 -6.16 -2.87 15.09
C ILE A 88 -7.48 -3.14 15.83
N THR A 89 -7.80 -2.35 16.85
CA THR A 89 -9.05 -2.48 17.63
C THR A 89 -9.96 -1.25 17.45
N ILE A 90 -11.29 -1.44 17.41
CA ILE A 90 -12.31 -0.38 17.13
C ILE A 90 -13.54 -0.53 18.07
N GLY A 91 -14.12 0.57 18.62
CA GLY A 91 -15.41 0.61 19.37
C GLY A 91 -15.50 1.69 20.49
N THR A 92 -16.60 2.39 20.85
CA THR A 92 -18.08 2.39 20.59
C THR A 92 -18.64 3.85 20.42
N PRO A 93 -19.81 4.17 19.79
CA PRO A 93 -20.84 3.36 19.07
C PRO A 93 -21.02 3.68 17.54
N GLN A 94 -21.85 2.88 16.85
CA GLN A 94 -22.08 2.88 15.38
C GLN A 94 -22.78 4.13 14.79
N GLN A 95 -22.29 4.61 13.63
CA GLN A 95 -22.94 5.64 12.80
C GLN A 95 -22.98 5.23 11.31
N ARG A 96 -23.99 5.69 10.56
CA ARG A 96 -24.25 5.32 9.13
C ARG A 96 -23.93 6.46 8.16
N PHE A 97 -23.06 6.23 7.17
CA PHE A 97 -22.82 7.17 6.05
C PHE A 97 -22.11 6.53 4.83
N MET A 98 -22.64 6.57 3.61
CA MET A 98 -22.14 5.72 2.49
C MET A 98 -20.77 6.10 1.85
N TYR A 99 -19.97 5.11 1.43
CA TYR A 99 -18.79 5.24 0.55
C TYR A 99 -18.62 4.04 -0.40
N GLY A 100 -17.93 4.25 -1.52
CA GLY A 100 -17.61 3.19 -2.48
C GLY A 100 -16.28 3.45 -3.19
N THR A 101 -15.46 2.41 -3.24
CA THR A 101 -14.34 2.26 -4.16
C THR A 101 -14.64 1.04 -5.01
N GLY A 102 -14.14 0.95 -6.25
CA GLY A 102 -14.49 -0.15 -7.17
C GLY A 102 -14.31 -1.57 -6.60
N SER A 103 -13.56 -1.74 -5.50
CA SER A 103 -13.29 -3.02 -4.86
C SER A 103 -13.99 -3.24 -3.50
N ALA A 104 -14.65 -2.24 -2.94
CA ALA A 104 -15.44 -2.36 -1.71
C ALA A 104 -16.48 -1.22 -1.61
N LYS A 105 -17.69 -1.56 -1.17
CA LYS A 105 -18.78 -0.59 -0.92
C LYS A 105 -19.34 -0.79 0.48
N GLY A 106 -19.74 0.31 1.10
CA GLY A 106 -20.44 0.27 2.36
C GLY A 106 -20.67 1.67 2.90
N PHE A 107 -20.46 1.83 4.20
CA PHE A 107 -20.66 3.09 4.89
C PHE A 107 -19.50 3.34 5.86
N PHE A 108 -19.06 4.58 5.98
CA PHE A 108 -18.08 4.93 6.96
C PHE A 108 -18.70 4.87 8.38
N GLY A 109 -17.85 4.67 9.40
CA GLY A 109 -18.14 4.83 10.81
C GLY A 109 -17.28 5.93 11.42
N ASN A 110 -17.61 6.35 12.63
CA ASN A 110 -16.79 7.26 13.44
C ASN A 110 -16.65 6.68 14.83
N ASP A 111 -15.44 6.26 15.18
CA ASP A 111 -15.17 5.58 16.45
C ASP A 111 -13.72 5.81 16.90
N THR A 112 -13.35 5.23 18.04
CA THR A 112 -11.98 5.16 18.53
C THR A 112 -11.25 4.02 17.84
N VAL A 113 -10.20 4.34 17.09
CA VAL A 113 -9.28 3.36 16.49
C VAL A 113 -8.06 3.23 17.38
N ARG A 114 -7.64 1.99 17.66
CA ARG A 114 -6.48 1.68 18.49
C ARG A 114 -5.48 0.90 17.65
N PHE A 115 -4.24 1.37 17.60
CA PHE A 115 -3.17 0.69 16.89
C PHE A 115 -2.58 -0.36 17.83
N GLY A 116 -2.56 -1.63 17.41
CA GLY A 116 -2.12 -2.77 18.22
C GLY A 116 -3.25 -3.57 18.85
N ALA A 117 -2.89 -4.74 19.38
CA ALA A 117 -3.80 -5.61 20.13
C ALA A 117 -4.11 -5.06 21.53
N GLU A 118 -5.20 -5.52 22.17
CA GLU A 118 -5.59 -5.08 23.52
C GLU A 118 -4.54 -5.36 24.59
N THR A 119 -3.67 -6.35 24.35
CA THR A 119 -2.57 -6.72 25.24
C THR A 119 -1.31 -5.85 25.06
N GLU A 120 -1.32 -4.90 24.12
CA GLU A 120 -0.17 -4.07 23.74
C GLU A 120 -0.31 -2.62 24.22
N SER A 121 0.79 -1.86 24.13
CA SER A 121 0.74 -0.41 24.36
C SER A 121 0.15 0.29 23.14
N GLN A 122 -1.16 0.52 23.17
CA GLN A 122 -1.89 1.02 22.00
C GLN A 122 -1.81 2.54 21.82
N LEU A 123 -1.64 2.99 20.57
CA LEU A 123 -1.97 4.36 20.18
C LEU A 123 -3.49 4.47 20.01
N VAL A 124 -4.12 5.24 20.89
CA VAL A 124 -5.58 5.39 20.96
C VAL A 124 -6.02 6.66 20.24
N VAL A 125 -6.75 6.53 19.14
CA VAL A 125 -7.12 7.65 18.25
C VAL A 125 -8.65 7.83 18.22
N PRO A 126 -9.21 8.70 19.07
CA PRO A 126 -10.65 8.95 19.13
C PRO A 126 -11.15 9.79 17.95
N GLY A 127 -12.42 9.60 17.61
CA GLY A 127 -13.09 10.37 16.56
C GLY A 127 -12.49 10.09 15.17
N THR A 128 -12.05 8.86 14.94
CA THR A 128 -11.48 8.41 13.68
C THR A 128 -12.60 7.97 12.76
N VAL A 129 -12.65 8.56 11.58
CA VAL A 129 -13.60 8.17 10.54
C VAL A 129 -12.95 7.12 9.63
N PHE A 130 -13.60 5.97 9.45
CA PHE A 130 -13.08 4.85 8.67
C PHE A 130 -14.21 4.18 7.88
N GLY A 131 -13.88 3.42 6.85
CA GLY A 131 -14.86 2.70 6.05
C GLY A 131 -15.27 1.36 6.67
N GLN A 132 -16.57 1.07 6.76
CA GLN A 132 -17.12 -0.26 7.03
C GLN A 132 -17.70 -0.81 5.72
N ALA A 133 -17.12 -1.92 5.24
CA ALA A 133 -17.57 -2.55 4.01
C ALA A 133 -18.83 -3.41 4.28
N GLU A 134 -19.84 -3.25 3.43
CA GLU A 134 -21.00 -4.15 3.35
C GLU A 134 -20.82 -5.17 2.22
N THR A 135 -20.06 -4.79 1.20
CA THR A 135 -19.66 -5.66 0.10
C THR A 135 -18.20 -5.40 -0.23
N ILE A 136 -17.48 -6.48 -0.54
CA ILE A 136 -16.08 -6.48 -0.99
C ILE A 136 -16.02 -7.25 -2.30
N ALA A 137 -15.03 -6.93 -3.15
CA ALA A 137 -14.81 -7.67 -4.38
C ALA A 137 -14.41 -9.12 -4.08
N ASP A 138 -14.79 -10.05 -4.95
CA ASP A 138 -14.62 -11.50 -4.73
C ASP A 138 -13.15 -11.90 -4.47
N PHE A 139 -12.18 -11.17 -5.03
CA PHE A 139 -10.76 -11.45 -4.79
C PHE A 139 -10.31 -11.16 -3.34
N PHE A 140 -11.11 -10.44 -2.54
CA PHE A 140 -10.86 -10.30 -1.10
C PHE A 140 -11.45 -11.46 -0.27
N ALA A 141 -12.33 -12.29 -0.83
CA ALA A 141 -13.06 -13.31 -0.06
C ALA A 141 -12.14 -14.34 0.63
N ASP A 142 -11.01 -14.67 0.00
CA ASP A 142 -10.04 -15.63 0.52
C ASP A 142 -8.85 -14.97 1.26
N ASN A 143 -8.90 -13.64 1.43
CA ASN A 143 -7.82 -12.89 2.07
C ASN A 143 -7.86 -13.06 3.60
N PRO A 144 -6.74 -13.35 4.27
CA PRO A 144 -6.71 -13.52 5.73
C PRO A 144 -6.84 -12.22 6.54
N ILE A 145 -7.25 -11.10 5.93
CA ILE A 145 -7.34 -9.78 6.57
C ILE A 145 -8.78 -9.34 6.74
N ASP A 146 -9.09 -8.72 7.87
CA ASP A 146 -10.41 -8.15 8.14
C ASP A 146 -10.57 -6.73 7.54
N GLY A 147 -9.46 -6.05 7.26
CA GLY A 147 -9.48 -4.68 6.75
C GLY A 147 -8.10 -4.12 6.43
N ILE A 148 -8.09 -2.86 5.98
CA ILE A 148 -6.87 -2.14 5.55
C ILE A 148 -6.74 -0.86 6.37
N LEU A 149 -5.59 -0.69 7.03
CA LEU A 149 -5.21 0.56 7.67
C LEU A 149 -4.40 1.43 6.69
N GLY A 150 -5.00 2.51 6.21
CA GLY A 150 -4.32 3.45 5.31
C GLY A 150 -3.33 4.37 6.04
N LEU A 151 -2.06 4.35 5.62
CA LEU A 151 -0.99 5.25 6.08
C LEU A 151 -0.57 6.28 5.02
N GLY A 152 -1.35 6.42 3.94
CA GLY A 152 -1.17 7.44 2.92
C GLY A 152 -1.73 8.81 3.33
N PHE A 153 -1.62 9.78 2.43
CA PHE A 153 -2.09 11.15 2.67
C PHE A 153 -3.60 11.28 2.47
N ARG A 154 -4.24 12.21 3.21
CA ARG A 154 -5.66 12.60 3.03
C ARG A 154 -6.03 12.92 1.57
N GLY A 155 -5.05 13.34 0.76
CA GLY A 155 -5.21 13.56 -0.67
C GLY A 155 -5.76 12.36 -1.43
N LEU A 156 -5.44 11.14 -1.01
CA LEU A 156 -5.93 9.89 -1.61
C LEU A 156 -7.19 9.34 -0.95
N ALA A 157 -7.53 9.82 0.24
CA ALA A 157 -8.68 9.31 0.97
C ALA A 157 -10.00 9.61 0.23
N VAL A 158 -10.86 8.61 0.16
CA VAL A 158 -12.23 8.76 -0.36
C VAL A 158 -12.96 9.80 0.47
N LYS A 159 -13.60 10.76 -0.21
CA LYS A 159 -14.23 11.95 0.41
C LYS A 159 -13.29 12.78 1.30
N LYS A 160 -11.96 12.66 1.15
CA LYS A 160 -10.95 13.43 1.91
C LYS A 160 -11.12 13.27 3.43
N VAL A 161 -11.49 12.07 3.87
CA VAL A 161 -11.48 11.71 5.30
C VAL A 161 -10.04 11.70 5.81
N ASN A 162 -9.81 12.14 7.05
CA ASN A 162 -8.48 12.11 7.67
C ASN A 162 -8.08 10.66 7.96
N PRO A 163 -6.95 10.16 7.42
CA PRO A 163 -6.42 8.84 7.77
C PRO A 163 -6.15 8.73 9.27
N PRO A 164 -6.27 7.53 9.88
CA PRO A 164 -6.14 7.36 11.33
C PRO A 164 -4.84 7.90 11.93
N PHE A 165 -3.70 7.69 11.26
CA PHE A 165 -2.42 8.22 11.77
C PHE A 165 -2.35 9.76 11.68
N GLN A 166 -2.83 10.35 10.58
CA GLN A 166 -2.89 11.81 10.46
C GLN A 166 -3.83 12.42 11.51
N ARG A 167 -4.93 11.74 11.83
CA ARG A 167 -5.81 12.15 12.94
C ARG A 167 -5.09 12.13 14.29
N ALA A 168 -4.24 11.13 14.55
CA ALA A 168 -3.45 11.07 15.78
C ALA A 168 -2.47 12.24 15.90
N VAL A 169 -1.84 12.62 14.78
CA VAL A 169 -0.97 13.80 14.68
C VAL A 169 -1.77 15.09 14.93
N ASP A 170 -2.93 15.25 14.28
CA ASP A 170 -3.80 16.43 14.47
C ASP A 170 -4.26 16.60 15.93
N LEU A 171 -4.37 15.49 16.66
CA LEU A 171 -4.72 15.47 18.09
C LEU A 171 -3.51 15.70 19.02
N GLY A 172 -2.29 15.80 18.49
CA GLY A 172 -1.07 15.94 19.27
C GLY A 172 -0.72 14.69 20.09
N LEU A 173 -1.20 13.51 19.68
CA LEU A 173 -0.95 12.25 20.39
C LEU A 173 0.45 11.69 20.12
N VAL A 174 0.99 12.01 18.94
CA VAL A 174 2.26 11.52 18.39
C VAL A 174 2.88 12.58 17.50
N ASP A 175 4.21 12.55 17.36
CA ASP A 175 4.90 13.34 16.34
C ASP A 175 4.54 12.82 14.92
N PRO A 176 4.62 13.65 13.88
CA PRO A 176 4.22 13.31 12.50
C PRO A 176 5.22 12.42 11.76
N VAL A 177 5.64 11.31 12.39
CA VAL A 177 6.59 10.35 11.85
C VAL A 177 6.21 8.94 12.24
N PHE A 178 6.41 8.01 11.32
CA PHE A 178 6.40 6.58 11.60
C PHE A 178 7.50 5.88 10.82
N THR A 179 7.93 4.72 11.30
CA THR A 179 8.87 3.84 10.59
C THR A 179 8.28 2.44 10.45
N VAL A 180 8.74 1.73 9.43
CA VAL A 180 8.31 0.36 9.14
C VAL A 180 9.57 -0.49 9.01
N HIS A 181 9.71 -1.46 9.90
CA HIS A 181 10.73 -2.49 9.80
C HIS A 181 10.06 -3.80 9.40
N MET A 182 10.56 -4.42 8.33
CA MET A 182 10.11 -5.74 7.86
C MET A 182 11.26 -6.73 8.00
N LYS A 183 11.04 -7.79 8.79
CA LYS A 183 12.04 -8.83 9.01
C LYS A 183 12.04 -9.80 7.83
N LYS A 184 13.23 -10.12 7.31
CA LYS A 184 13.39 -11.16 6.28
C LYS A 184 13.01 -12.53 6.86
N LEU A 185 11.92 -13.10 6.37
CA LEU A 185 11.43 -14.43 6.74
C LEU A 185 11.17 -15.26 5.48
N GLY A 186 11.29 -16.58 5.61
CA GLY A 186 10.88 -17.53 4.57
C GLY A 186 9.39 -17.85 4.64
N ASP A 187 8.84 -18.43 3.58
CA ASP A 187 7.40 -18.71 3.41
C ASP A 187 6.82 -19.63 4.51
N LEU A 188 7.66 -20.50 5.09
CA LEU A 188 7.26 -21.42 6.15
C LEU A 188 7.14 -20.77 7.54
N ALA A 189 7.54 -19.50 7.70
CA ALA A 189 7.55 -18.80 8.99
C ALA A 189 6.18 -18.22 9.40
N LYS A 190 5.08 -18.90 9.04
CA LYS A 190 3.72 -18.45 9.35
C LYS A 190 3.54 -18.26 10.87
N GLY A 191 3.03 -17.10 11.26
CA GLY A 191 2.81 -16.72 12.65
C GLY A 191 4.06 -16.18 13.36
N ALA A 192 5.24 -16.19 12.74
CA ALA A 192 6.45 -15.63 13.33
C ALA A 192 6.40 -14.10 13.38
N TYR A 193 7.15 -13.51 14.31
CA TYR A 193 7.41 -12.07 14.34
C TYR A 193 8.03 -11.61 13.02
N GLY A 194 7.29 -10.79 12.28
CA GLY A 194 7.59 -10.35 10.92
C GLY A 194 8.12 -8.92 10.82
N GLY A 195 8.16 -8.17 11.93
CA GLY A 195 8.63 -6.79 11.93
C GLY A 195 7.83 -5.91 12.89
N VAL A 196 7.96 -4.60 12.73
CA VAL A 196 7.31 -3.61 13.61
C VAL A 196 7.01 -2.31 12.86
N TYR A 197 5.86 -1.73 13.16
CA TYR A 197 5.54 -0.34 12.85
C TYR A 197 5.78 0.50 14.10
N THR A 198 6.53 1.58 13.97
CA THR A 198 6.79 2.53 15.06
C THR A 198 6.14 3.85 14.74
N TYR A 199 5.28 4.37 15.62
CA TYR A 199 4.53 5.61 15.44
C TYR A 199 4.98 6.68 16.45
N GLY A 200 5.11 7.92 16.01
CA GLY A 200 5.49 9.05 16.85
C GLY A 200 6.98 9.20 17.07
N GLY A 201 7.81 8.37 16.44
CA GLY A 201 9.26 8.47 16.53
C GLY A 201 9.96 7.54 15.55
N LEU A 202 11.28 7.63 15.53
CA LEU A 202 12.14 6.73 14.79
C LEU A 202 12.35 5.44 15.60
N ASP A 203 12.31 4.30 14.92
CA ASP A 203 12.75 3.03 15.47
C ASP A 203 14.27 3.06 15.67
N LYS A 204 14.72 2.97 16.93
CA LYS A 204 16.14 2.98 17.28
C LYS A 204 16.76 1.60 17.41
N GLU A 205 15.94 0.55 17.35
CA GLU A 205 16.38 -0.83 17.50
C GLU A 205 16.69 -1.44 16.13
N ASN A 206 15.84 -1.17 15.13
CA ASN A 206 15.94 -1.80 13.81
C ASN A 206 16.49 -0.86 12.72
N CYS A 207 16.53 0.46 12.93
CA CYS A 207 17.18 1.39 11.99
C CYS A 207 18.66 1.57 12.34
N GLY A 208 19.51 1.64 11.30
CA GLY A 208 20.92 2.00 11.46
C GLY A 208 21.12 3.48 11.77
N GLU A 209 22.36 3.87 12.05
CA GLU A 209 22.71 5.25 12.43
C GLU A 209 22.50 6.28 11.30
N VAL A 210 22.51 5.83 10.05
CA VAL A 210 22.36 6.69 8.87
C VAL A 210 20.91 6.76 8.44
N ILE A 211 20.32 7.95 8.52
CA ILE A 211 18.98 8.24 8.02
C ILE A 211 19.11 9.22 6.85
N ALA A 212 18.72 8.76 5.67
CA ALA A 212 18.64 9.58 4.47
C ALA A 212 17.18 10.01 4.25
N TYR A 213 16.96 11.31 4.09
CA TYR A 213 15.65 11.87 3.76
C TYR A 213 15.61 12.27 2.28
N GLU A 214 14.55 11.86 1.60
CA GLU A 214 14.24 12.32 0.25
C GLU A 214 12.93 13.12 0.29
N ASN A 215 12.92 14.26 -0.39
CA ASN A 215 11.73 15.09 -0.45
C ASN A 215 10.66 14.42 -1.32
N LEU A 216 9.42 14.48 -0.85
CA LEU A 216 8.30 14.01 -1.65
C LEU A 216 8.13 14.90 -2.88
N THR A 217 7.94 14.29 -4.04
CA THR A 217 7.63 15.01 -5.29
C THR A 217 6.14 15.31 -5.41
N ALA A 218 5.28 14.51 -4.77
CA ALA A 218 3.85 14.77 -4.63
C ALA A 218 3.30 14.21 -3.31
N ALA A 219 2.71 15.07 -2.47
CA ALA A 219 2.07 14.70 -1.20
C ALA A 219 0.67 14.07 -1.39
N LEU A 220 0.57 13.14 -2.34
CA LEU A 220 -0.57 12.25 -2.52
C LEU A 220 -0.15 10.83 -2.14
N TYR A 221 1.02 10.40 -2.60
CA TYR A 221 1.66 9.11 -2.29
C TYR A 221 2.95 9.35 -1.51
N TRP A 222 3.55 8.29 -0.97
CA TRP A 222 4.95 8.30 -0.53
C TRP A 222 5.90 8.28 -1.74
N GLN A 223 5.72 9.27 -2.62
CA GLN A 223 6.42 9.39 -3.90
C GLN A 223 7.61 10.32 -3.81
N PHE A 224 8.74 9.90 -4.34
CA PHE A 224 9.98 10.68 -4.38
C PHE A 224 10.74 10.43 -5.68
N ARG A 225 11.76 11.27 -5.94
CA ARG A 225 12.59 11.16 -7.14
C ARG A 225 13.79 10.26 -6.87
N LEU A 226 13.88 9.16 -7.61
CA LEU A 226 15.07 8.33 -7.67
C LEU A 226 15.97 8.80 -8.83
N LYS A 227 17.29 8.86 -8.60
CA LYS A 227 18.24 9.41 -9.58
C LYS A 227 18.72 8.38 -10.61
N GLU A 228 19.01 7.17 -10.17
CA GLU A 228 19.59 6.12 -10.99
C GLU A 228 19.09 4.73 -10.56
N VAL A 229 18.72 3.90 -11.54
CA VAL A 229 18.44 2.47 -11.34
C VAL A 229 19.52 1.66 -12.04
N SER A 230 20.08 0.68 -11.36
CA SER A 230 21.10 -0.23 -11.93
C SER A 230 20.83 -1.68 -11.55
N ALA A 231 20.94 -2.60 -12.51
CA ALA A 231 20.83 -4.03 -12.30
C ALA A 231 21.54 -4.81 -13.43
N GLY A 232 22.51 -5.67 -13.10
CA GLY A 232 23.32 -6.33 -14.13
C GLY A 232 24.05 -5.30 -15.00
N TYR A 233 23.91 -5.38 -16.34
CA TYR A 233 24.41 -4.35 -17.26
C TYR A 233 23.45 -3.16 -17.45
N VAL A 234 22.23 -3.22 -16.91
CA VAL A 234 21.26 -2.12 -17.02
C VAL A 234 21.70 -0.98 -16.11
N ASN A 235 21.85 0.22 -16.66
CA ASN A 235 22.11 1.45 -15.92
C ASN A 235 21.28 2.59 -16.53
N LEU A 236 20.33 3.12 -15.76
CA LEU A 236 19.35 4.12 -16.20
C LEU A 236 19.43 5.37 -15.33
N LYS A 237 19.99 6.45 -15.88
CA LYS A 237 20.27 7.72 -15.17
C LYS A 237 19.29 8.86 -15.44
N LYS A 238 18.19 8.59 -16.14
CA LYS A 238 17.16 9.61 -16.46
C LYS A 238 16.41 10.10 -15.21
N GLY A 239 16.54 9.37 -14.11
CA GLY A 239 15.74 9.53 -12.91
C GLY A 239 14.29 9.11 -13.12
N TRP A 240 13.64 8.69 -12.04
CA TRP A 240 12.31 8.10 -12.05
C TRP A 240 11.50 8.61 -10.86
N GLU A 241 10.21 8.81 -11.07
CA GLU A 241 9.27 8.91 -9.95
C GLU A 241 9.04 7.50 -9.42
N VAL A 242 9.19 7.34 -8.10
CA VAL A 242 9.00 6.06 -7.44
C VAL A 242 8.12 6.25 -6.21
N ILE A 243 7.38 5.21 -5.85
CA ILE A 243 6.52 5.18 -4.66
C ILE A 243 7.07 4.12 -3.72
N SER A 244 7.24 4.47 -2.45
CA SER A 244 7.41 3.46 -1.40
C SER A 244 6.03 2.99 -0.96
N ASP A 245 5.74 1.69 -1.14
CA ASP A 245 4.45 1.10 -0.84
C ASP A 245 4.62 -0.16 0.01
N THR A 246 4.14 -0.11 1.25
CA THR A 246 4.15 -1.27 2.16
C THR A 246 3.00 -2.24 1.88
N GLY A 247 2.03 -1.84 1.06
CA GLY A 247 0.93 -2.68 0.61
C GLY A 247 1.31 -3.58 -0.56
N THR A 248 2.46 -3.34 -1.21
CA THR A 248 2.92 -4.14 -2.35
C THR A 248 4.11 -5.01 -2.01
N SER A 249 4.04 -6.29 -2.38
CA SER A 249 5.06 -7.31 -2.02
C SER A 249 6.25 -7.38 -3.00
N TRP A 250 6.14 -6.76 -4.17
CA TRP A 250 7.17 -6.75 -5.21
C TRP A 250 7.59 -5.34 -5.65
N ASN A 251 8.73 -5.24 -6.31
CA ASN A 251 9.13 -4.00 -6.97
C ASN A 251 8.44 -3.90 -8.34
N GLY A 252 7.51 -2.96 -8.46
CA GLY A 252 6.89 -2.63 -9.75
C GLY A 252 7.78 -1.72 -10.60
N VAL A 253 8.03 -2.10 -11.85
CA VAL A 253 8.75 -1.27 -12.85
C VAL A 253 8.04 -1.33 -14.20
N PRO A 254 8.24 -0.35 -15.11
CA PRO A 254 7.68 -0.42 -16.44
C PRO A 254 8.12 -1.69 -17.18
N THR A 255 7.24 -2.30 -17.97
CA THR A 255 7.47 -3.58 -18.65
C THR A 255 8.78 -3.59 -19.45
N ALA A 256 9.08 -2.52 -20.18
CA ALA A 256 10.32 -2.41 -20.94
C ALA A 256 11.58 -2.50 -20.05
N ILE A 257 11.52 -1.91 -18.85
CA ILE A 257 12.62 -1.97 -17.88
C ILE A 257 12.68 -3.37 -17.25
N ALA A 258 11.54 -3.97 -16.89
CA ALA A 258 11.49 -5.34 -16.39
C ALA A 258 12.12 -6.33 -17.37
N SER A 259 11.81 -6.22 -18.66
CA SER A 259 12.39 -7.06 -19.72
C SER A 259 13.90 -6.90 -19.84
N LEU A 260 14.41 -5.66 -19.79
CA LEU A 260 15.86 -5.40 -19.82
C LEU A 260 16.58 -5.98 -18.60
N VAL A 261 15.98 -5.86 -17.42
CA VAL A 261 16.53 -6.45 -16.19
C VAL A 261 16.50 -7.98 -16.28
N ALA A 262 15.41 -8.58 -16.76
CA ALA A 262 15.31 -10.03 -16.93
C ALA A 262 16.38 -10.57 -17.88
N ASP A 263 16.57 -9.93 -19.04
CA ASP A 263 17.61 -10.25 -20.03
C ASP A 263 19.01 -10.16 -19.41
N ALA A 264 19.26 -9.14 -18.57
CA ALA A 264 20.55 -8.95 -17.91
C ALA A 264 20.95 -10.07 -16.95
N PHE A 265 19.99 -10.88 -16.50
CA PHE A 265 20.24 -12.05 -15.67
C PHE A 265 19.87 -13.39 -16.36
N GLY A 266 19.54 -13.37 -17.65
CA GLY A 266 19.12 -14.56 -18.40
C GLY A 266 17.81 -15.18 -17.89
N ALA A 267 16.97 -14.40 -17.21
CA ALA A 267 15.65 -14.83 -16.77
C ALA A 267 14.67 -14.82 -17.96
N ARG A 268 13.93 -15.92 -18.12
CA ARG A 268 12.95 -16.14 -19.21
C ARG A 268 11.53 -16.08 -18.69
#